data_AF-A0A8X6X2F6-F1
#
_entry.id   AF-A0A8X6X2F6-F1
#
_cell.length_a   1.000
_cell.length_b   1.000
_cell.length_c   1.000
_cell.angle_alpha   90.00
_cell.angle_beta   90.00
_cell.angle_gamma   90.00
#
_symmetry.space_group_name_H-M   'P 1'
#
loop_
_entity.id
_entity.type
_entity.pdbx_description
1 polymer ?
#
loop_
_entity_poly.entity_id
_entity_poly.type
_entity_poly.pdbx_seq_one_letter_code
_entity_poly.pdbx_strand_id
1 'polypeptide(L)' 'MLYESRGPQVGQPCSKAFVRSETPNEFPGLTVKYVRGADPVIKLLDADGNTQEELSIQKWDTDTVIEFLREHLE' A
#
# COMPACT_ATOMS: atom_id res chain seq x y z
N MET A 1 9.46 -0.28 -2.33
CA MET A 1 8.35 -0.78 -1.48
C MET A 1 7.12 -1.08 -2.36
N LEU A 2 6.37 -2.15 -2.07
CA LEU A 2 5.15 -2.54 -2.79
C LEU A 2 3.93 -2.52 -1.85
N TYR A 3 2.95 -1.66 -2.13
CA TYR A 3 1.67 -1.60 -1.42
C TYR A 3 0.62 -2.41 -2.20
N GLU A 4 0.15 -3.51 -1.61
CA GLU A 4 -0.92 -4.31 -2.19
C GLU A 4 -2.26 -3.91 -1.56
N SER A 5 -3.25 -3.50 -2.36
CA SER A 5 -4.58 -3.16 -1.83
C SER A 5 -5.72 -3.89 -2.52
N ARG A 6 -6.82 -4.01 -1.75
CA ARG A 6 -8.06 -4.63 -2.18
C ARG A 6 -8.63 -3.88 -3.39
N GLY A 7 -8.61 -4.53 -4.54
CA GLY A 7 -9.42 -4.10 -5.68
C GLY A 7 -10.93 -4.14 -5.33
N PRO A 8 -11.77 -3.32 -5.97
CA PRO A 8 -13.19 -3.25 -5.63
C PRO A 8 -13.86 -4.63 -5.73
N GLN A 9 -14.37 -5.11 -4.59
CA GLN A 9 -15.25 -6.27 -4.55
C GLN A 9 -16.63 -5.84 -5.05
N VAL A 10 -17.25 -6.65 -5.91
CA VAL A 10 -18.62 -6.40 -6.41
C VAL A 10 -19.54 -6.15 -5.21
N GLY A 11 -20.09 -4.92 -5.12
CA GLY A 11 -21.13 -4.56 -4.16
C GLY A 11 -20.75 -3.67 -2.97
N GLN A 12 -19.52 -3.17 -2.80
CA GLN A 12 -19.20 -2.24 -1.70
C GLN A 12 -18.66 -0.87 -2.17
N PRO A 13 -19.32 0.25 -1.80
CA PRO A 13 -18.78 1.59 -1.99
C PRO A 13 -17.72 1.92 -0.90
N CYS A 14 -16.63 2.57 -1.30
CA CYS A 14 -15.67 3.32 -0.46
C CYS A 14 -14.54 2.60 0.31
N SER A 15 -13.74 1.74 -0.32
CA SER A 15 -12.29 1.60 0.04
C SER A 15 -11.41 2.34 -0.96
N LYS A 16 -11.84 3.55 -1.35
CA LYS A 16 -11.24 4.33 -2.43
C LYS A 16 -10.86 5.74 -1.94
N ALA A 17 -10.14 5.81 -0.84
CA ALA A 17 -9.55 7.06 -0.35
C ALA A 17 -8.03 7.12 -0.64
N PHE A 18 -7.29 6.02 -0.47
CA PHE A 18 -5.83 6.03 -0.64
C PHE A 18 -5.36 6.09 -2.11
N VAL A 19 -6.15 5.52 -3.01
CA VAL A 19 -5.78 5.26 -4.41
C VAL A 19 -6.08 6.43 -5.34
N ARG A 20 -6.98 7.33 -4.95
CA ARG A 20 -7.56 8.35 -5.82
C ARG A 20 -6.97 9.75 -5.65
N SER A 21 -6.13 9.96 -4.65
CA SER A 21 -5.66 11.28 -4.25
C SER A 21 -4.14 11.32 -4.16
N GLU A 22 -3.46 11.18 -5.31
CA GLU A 22 -2.13 11.77 -5.57
C GLU A 22 -0.91 11.26 -4.75
N THR A 23 -1.10 10.56 -3.63
CA THR A 23 -0.06 10.10 -2.69
C THR A 23 1.00 9.17 -3.31
N PRO A 24 0.71 8.21 -4.22
CA PRO A 24 1.77 7.35 -4.76
C PRO A 24 2.76 8.10 -5.66
N ASN A 25 2.41 9.30 -6.14
CA ASN A 25 3.33 10.12 -6.93
C ASN A 25 4.31 10.93 -6.05
N GLU A 26 4.07 11.01 -4.73
CA GLU A 26 4.94 11.72 -3.78
C GLU A 26 6.14 10.87 -3.33
N PHE A 27 6.09 9.54 -3.51
CA PHE A 27 7.12 8.62 -3.02
C PHE A 27 7.85 7.89 -4.17
N PRO A 28 9.02 8.37 -4.60
CA PRO A 28 9.83 7.69 -5.62
C PRO A 28 10.38 6.36 -5.07
N GLY A 29 9.70 5.25 -5.38
CA GLY A 29 10.04 3.92 -4.86
C GLY A 29 8.85 3.16 -4.28
N LEU A 30 7.69 3.80 -4.15
CA LEU A 30 6.43 3.14 -3.83
C LEU A 30 5.77 2.60 -5.11
N THR A 31 5.64 1.28 -5.20
CA THR A 31 4.84 0.61 -6.22
C THR A 31 3.52 0.19 -5.60
N VAL A 32 2.40 0.48 -6.24
CA VAL A 32 1.08 0.03 -5.77
C VAL A 32 0.57 -1.09 -6.67
N LYS A 33 0.24 -2.23 -6.08
CA LYS A 33 -0.36 -3.39 -6.76
C LYS A 33 -1.78 -3.62 -6.25
N TYR A 34 -2.70 -3.91 -7.16
CA TYR A 34 -4.06 -4.28 -6.79
C TYR A 34 -4.24 -5.77 -7.03
N VAL A 35 -4.43 -6.54 -5.96
CA VAL A 35 -4.77 -7.95 -6.06
C VAL A 35 -6.18 -8.15 -5.53
N ARG A 36 -7.05 -8.73 -6.37
CA ARG A 36 -8.44 -8.97 -6.00
C ARG A 36 -8.51 -10.14 -5.02
N GLY A 37 -9.24 -9.95 -3.92
CA GLY A 37 -9.46 -10.99 -2.92
C GLY A 37 -8.29 -11.20 -1.95
N ALA A 38 -7.21 -10.44 -2.07
CA ALA A 38 -6.09 -10.46 -1.12
C ALA A 38 -6.28 -9.39 -0.03
N ASP A 39 -5.72 -9.68 1.15
CA ASP A 39 -5.63 -8.72 2.25
C ASP A 39 -4.59 -7.65 1.93
N PRO A 40 -4.83 -6.38 2.31
CA PRO A 40 -3.92 -5.31 2.01
C PRO A 40 -2.65 -5.45 2.86
N VAL A 41 -1.50 -5.45 2.19
CA VAL A 41 -0.18 -5.65 2.80
C VAL A 41 0.84 -4.67 2.21
N ILE A 42 1.75 -4.20 3.04
CA ILE A 42 2.94 -3.47 2.63
C ILE A 42 4.10 -4.45 2.56
N LYS A 43 4.83 -4.47 1.45
CA LYS A 43 6.04 -5.27 1.28
C LYS A 43 7.24 -4.37 1.06
N LEU A 44 8.25 -4.48 1.92
CA LEU A 44 9.54 -3.82 1.71
C LEU A 44 10.36 -4.68 0.77
N LEU A 45 10.78 -4.08 -0.34
CA LEU A 45 11.59 -4.72 -1.36
C LEU A 45 13.03 -4.22 -1.24
N ASP A 46 13.99 -5.13 -1.31
CA ASP A 46 15.40 -4.80 -1.39
C ASP A 46 15.80 -4.28 -2.79
N ALA A 47 17.06 -3.88 -2.98
CA ALA A 47 17.62 -3.48 -4.28
C ALA A 47 17.53 -4.60 -5.34
N ASP A 48 17.54 -5.86 -4.91
CA ASP A 48 17.36 -7.02 -5.78
C ASP A 48 15.88 -7.33 -6.09
N GLY A 49 14.94 -6.56 -5.52
CA GLY A 49 13.49 -6.76 -5.69
C GLY A 49 12.90 -7.89 -4.84
N ASN A 50 13.67 -8.46 -3.92
CA ASN A 50 13.19 -9.49 -2.99
C ASN A 50 12.43 -8.85 -1.83
N THR A 51 11.36 -9.52 -1.36
CA THR A 51 10.62 -9.10 -0.16
C THR A 51 11.47 -9.34 1.08
N GLN A 52 11.95 -8.26 1.68
CA GLN A 52 12.63 -8.29 2.98
C GLN A 52 11.62 -8.42 4.12
N GLU A 53 10.52 -7.67 4.03
CA GLU A 53 9.51 -7.62 5.10
C GLU A 53 8.10 -7.46 4.53
N GLU A 54 7.13 -8.07 5.19
CA GLU A 54 5.70 -7.98 4.85
C GLU A 54 4.88 -7.60 6.09
N LEU A 55 4.13 -6.50 5.98
CA LEU A 55 3.30 -5.93 7.04
C LEU A 55 1.84 -5.91 6.61
N SER A 56 0.97 -6.49 7.42
CA SER A 56 -0.48 -6.49 7.19
C SER A 56 -1.11 -5.20 7.70
N ILE A 57 -1.67 -4.41 6.79
CA ILE A 57 -2.26 -3.10 7.08
C ILE A 57 -3.79 -3.12 7.13
N GLN A 58 -4.39 -4.31 7.25
CA GLN A 58 -5.84 -4.49 7.27
C GLN A 58 -6.54 -3.64 8.35
N LYS A 59 -5.86 -3.40 9.47
CA LYS A 59 -6.36 -2.61 10.61
C LYS A 59 -5.75 -1.21 10.70
N TRP A 60 -4.87 -0.83 9.77
CA TRP A 60 -4.16 0.44 9.84
C TRP A 60 -5.01 1.54 9.21
N ASP A 61 -5.01 2.71 9.85
CA ASP A 61 -5.63 3.90 9.30
C ASP A 61 -4.75 4.54 8.22
N THR A 62 -5.36 5.36 7.37
CA THR A 62 -4.67 6.10 6.30
C THR A 62 -3.49 6.91 6.83
N ASP A 63 -3.66 7.54 8.00
CA ASP A 63 -2.64 8.38 8.63
C ASP A 63 -1.41 7.54 9.04
N THR A 64 -1.64 6.40 9.71
CA THR A 64 -0.58 5.45 10.10
C THR A 64 0.18 4.91 8.89
N VAL A 65 -0.53 4.61 7.80
CA VAL A 65 0.10 4.15 6.55
C VAL A 65 0.96 5.27 5.95
N ILE A 66 0.49 6.52 5.93
CA ILE A 66 1.27 7.65 5.39
C ILE A 66 2.52 7.91 6.23
N GLU A 67 2.42 7.92 7.55
CA GLU A 67 3.57 8.12 8.44
C GLU A 67 4.62 7.03 8.25
N PHE A 68 4.17 5.76 8.19
CA PHE A 68 5.07 4.64 7.95
C PHE A 68 5.79 4.74 6.61
N LEU A 69 5.08 5.13 5.55
CA LEU A 69 5.64 5.33 4.22
C LEU A 69 6.67 6.48 4.22
N ARG A 70 6.43 7.56 4.95
CA ARG A 70 7.38 8.67 5.09
C ARG A 70 8.64 8.22 5.80
N GLU A 71 8.53 7.52 6.93
CA GLU A 71 9.70 7.06 7.70
C GLU A 71 10.60 6.11 6.89
N HIS A 72 10.02 5.29 6.01
CA HIS A 72 10.76 4.28 5.24
C HIS A 72 11.18 4.71 3.83
N LEU A 73 10.66 5.84 3.31
CA LEU A 73 10.94 6.32 1.95
C LEU A 73 11.54 7.74 1.92
N GLU A 74 11.75 8.39 3.08
CA GLU A 74 12.56 9.61 3.23
C GLU A 74 14.07 9.32 3.22
#